data_AF-A7NFU1-F1
#
_entry.id   AF-A7NFU1-F1
#
_cell.length_a   1.000
_cell.length_b   1.000
_cell.length_c   1.000
_cell.angle_alpha   90.00
_cell.angle_beta   90.00
_cell.angle_gamma   90.00
#
_symmetry.space_group_name_H-M   'P 1'
#
loop_
_entity.id
_entity.type
_entity.pdbx_description
1 polymer ?
#
loop_
_entity_poly.entity_id
_entity_poly.type
_entity_poly.pdbx_seq_one_letter_code
_entity_poly.pdbx_strand_id
1 'polypeptide(L)'
;MDQQGSDELRRELALDQAIGAQLDKLVRRANLAVLKLRNAKMEENQLRNLLDAAMESGSVEVTAGFIRYQIGRDSANWKDFGHHVISDLGKLGRDETEKVVDSLKHMSIADADALKPRIQVRLMQLYLGYINRAFVYAKKANGFDHLKEVVSVA
;
A
#
# COMPACT_ATOMS: atom_id res chain seq x y z
N MET A 1 26.28 26.55 -2.39
CA MET A 1 25.48 25.67 -3.29
C MET A 1 25.77 24.27 -2.83
N ASP A 2 24.85 23.76 -2.03
CA ASP A 2 25.19 23.10 -0.78
C ASP A 2 25.27 21.58 -0.93
N GLN A 3 26.38 21.00 -0.47
CA GLN A 3 26.55 19.54 -0.35
C GLN A 3 25.36 18.89 0.39
N GLN A 4 24.81 19.56 1.40
CA GLN A 4 23.62 19.10 2.12
C GLN A 4 22.37 18.98 1.22
N GLY A 5 22.16 19.94 0.30
CA GLY A 5 21.04 19.85 -0.65
C GLY A 5 21.23 18.74 -1.68
N SER A 6 22.48 18.47 -2.08
CA SER A 6 22.82 17.37 -3.00
C SER A 6 22.63 16.00 -2.35
N ASP A 7 23.02 15.84 -1.09
CA ASP A 7 22.91 14.57 -0.37
C ASP A 7 21.46 14.23 -0.03
N GLU A 8 20.65 15.23 0.32
CA GLU A 8 19.21 15.04 0.55
C GLU A 8 18.49 14.64 -0.74
N LEU A 9 18.77 15.33 -1.86
CA LEU A 9 18.21 14.97 -3.16
C LEU A 9 18.58 13.53 -3.57
N ARG A 10 19.84 13.14 -3.36
CA ARG A 10 20.29 11.77 -3.63
C ARG A 10 19.54 10.75 -2.78
N ARG A 11 19.31 11.04 -1.50
CA ARG A 11 18.55 10.19 -0.58
C ARG A 11 17.11 10.04 -1.03
N GLU A 12 16.45 11.13 -1.42
CA GLU A 12 15.07 11.10 -1.93
C GLU A 12 14.93 10.28 -3.21
N LEU A 13 15.83 10.48 -4.18
CA LEU A 13 15.83 9.72 -5.44
C LEU A 13 16.06 8.23 -5.20
N ALA A 14 16.98 7.87 -4.30
CA ALA A 14 17.24 6.47 -3.94
C ALA A 14 16.01 5.85 -3.26
N LEU A 15 15.34 6.58 -2.36
CA LEU A 15 14.12 6.13 -1.69
C LEU A 15 13.00 5.88 -2.71
N ASP A 16 12.77 6.82 -3.62
CA ASP A 16 11.76 6.67 -4.67
C ASP A 16 12.06 5.51 -5.61
N GLN A 17 13.33 5.29 -5.99
CA GLN A 17 13.75 4.15 -6.78
C GLN A 17 13.51 2.82 -6.04
N ALA A 18 13.89 2.75 -4.76
CA ALA A 18 13.75 1.54 -3.95
C ALA A 18 12.28 1.17 -3.69
N ILE A 19 11.41 2.17 -3.44
CA ILE A 19 9.95 1.98 -3.34
C ILE A 19 9.37 1.61 -4.72
N GLY A 20 9.85 2.26 -5.78
CA GLY A 20 9.49 1.98 -7.17
C GLY A 20 9.64 0.51 -7.54
N ALA A 21 10.73 -0.11 -7.09
CA ALA A 21 10.98 -1.55 -7.29
C ALA A 21 9.96 -2.47 -6.60
N GLN A 22 9.14 -1.97 -5.67
CA GLN A 22 8.10 -2.74 -4.99
C GLN A 22 6.71 -2.60 -5.65
N LEU A 23 6.51 -1.67 -6.60
CA LEU A 23 5.18 -1.29 -7.09
C LEU A 23 4.40 -2.48 -7.66
N ASP A 24 5.01 -3.30 -8.52
CA ASP A 24 4.33 -4.46 -9.10
C ASP A 24 3.84 -5.44 -8.04
N LYS A 25 4.62 -5.60 -6.96
CA LYS A 25 4.23 -6.44 -5.82
C LYS A 25 3.04 -5.82 -5.08
N LEU A 26 3.06 -4.51 -4.85
CA LEU A 26 1.95 -3.78 -4.22
C LEU A 26 0.68 -3.89 -5.05
N VAL A 27 0.77 -3.72 -6.37
CA VAL A 27 -0.37 -3.85 -7.31
C VAL A 27 -0.95 -5.26 -7.26
N ARG A 28 -0.11 -6.30 -7.33
CA ARG A 28 -0.58 -7.70 -7.22
C ARG A 28 -1.28 -7.97 -5.90
N ARG A 29 -0.72 -7.50 -4.78
CA ARG A 29 -1.36 -7.61 -3.45
C ARG A 29 -2.70 -6.89 -3.42
N ALA A 30 -2.76 -5.67 -3.96
CA ALA A 30 -3.99 -4.88 -4.01
C ALA A 30 -5.09 -5.58 -4.82
N ASN A 31 -4.76 -6.13 -5.99
CA ASN A 31 -5.70 -6.91 -6.79
C ASN A 31 -6.24 -8.12 -6.02
N LEU A 32 -5.36 -8.86 -5.33
CA LEU A 32 -5.77 -10.00 -4.50
C LEU A 32 -6.70 -9.58 -3.35
N ALA A 33 -6.45 -8.43 -2.73
CA ALA A 33 -7.33 -7.87 -1.72
C ALA A 33 -8.70 -7.51 -2.30
N VAL A 34 -8.74 -6.84 -3.45
CA VAL A 34 -9.98 -6.44 -4.12
C VAL A 34 -10.82 -7.65 -4.55
N LEU A 35 -10.22 -8.78 -4.92
CA LEU A 35 -10.96 -10.01 -5.22
C LEU A 35 -11.85 -10.49 -4.07
N LYS A 36 -11.52 -10.16 -2.82
CA LYS A 36 -12.36 -10.47 -1.64
C LYS A 36 -13.67 -9.69 -1.63
N LEU A 37 -13.77 -8.59 -2.38
CA LEU A 37 -14.94 -7.74 -2.48
C LEU A 37 -15.91 -8.16 -3.58
N ARG A 38 -15.61 -9.21 -4.36
CA ARG A 38 -16.42 -9.63 -5.52
C ARG A 38 -17.92 -9.77 -5.21
N ASN A 39 -18.24 -10.35 -4.06
CA ASN A 39 -19.62 -10.60 -3.64
C ASN A 39 -20.08 -9.62 -2.54
N ALA A 40 -19.23 -8.67 -2.15
CA ALA A 40 -19.57 -7.65 -1.17
C ALA A 40 -20.33 -6.51 -1.83
N LYS A 41 -21.23 -5.87 -1.08
CA LYS A 41 -21.91 -4.64 -1.50
C LYS A 41 -21.06 -3.41 -1.12
N MET A 42 -19.76 -3.49 -1.36
CA MET A 42 -18.82 -2.42 -1.08
C MET A 42 -19.05 -1.25 -2.05
N GLU A 43 -18.99 -0.02 -1.54
CA GLU A 43 -19.14 1.21 -2.31
C GLU A 43 -17.81 1.94 -2.48
N GLU A 44 -17.64 2.67 -3.59
CA GLU A 44 -16.38 3.37 -3.92
C GLU A 44 -15.99 4.36 -2.81
N ASN A 45 -16.98 5.04 -2.23
CA ASN A 45 -16.76 5.97 -1.13
C ASN A 45 -16.19 5.28 0.13
N GLN A 46 -16.50 4.00 0.38
CA GLN A 46 -16.00 3.27 1.54
C GLN A 46 -14.48 3.05 1.44
N LEU A 47 -13.98 2.67 0.26
CA LEU A 47 -12.54 2.50 0.02
C LEU A 47 -11.81 3.84 -0.14
N ARG A 48 -12.47 4.85 -0.71
CA ARG A 48 -11.94 6.22 -0.74
C ARG A 48 -11.75 6.76 0.68
N ASN A 49 -12.75 6.63 1.55
CA ASN A 49 -12.64 7.07 2.95
C ASN A 49 -11.53 6.34 3.73
N LEU A 50 -11.29 5.05 3.42
CA LEU A 50 -10.14 4.32 3.99
C LEU A 50 -8.82 4.91 3.51
N LEU A 51 -8.69 5.20 2.21
CA LEU A 51 -7.49 5.83 1.67
C LEU A 51 -7.28 7.22 2.27
N ASP A 52 -8.32 8.03 2.37
CA ASP A 52 -8.27 9.38 2.94
C ASP A 52 -7.79 9.31 4.41
N ALA A 53 -8.36 8.41 5.22
CA ALA A 53 -7.93 8.18 6.61
C ALA A 53 -6.44 7.77 6.72
N ALA A 54 -5.94 6.98 5.77
CA ALA A 54 -4.53 6.58 5.72
C ALA A 54 -3.61 7.72 5.29
N MET A 55 -4.06 8.58 4.37
CA MET A 55 -3.34 9.77 3.94
C MET A 55 -3.26 10.82 5.05
N GLU A 56 -4.37 11.06 5.77
CA GLU A 56 -4.45 12.03 6.86
C GLU A 56 -3.66 11.60 8.09
N SER A 57 -3.78 10.33 8.50
CA SER A 57 -3.13 9.85 9.73
C SER A 57 -1.63 9.61 9.56
N GLY A 58 -1.19 9.22 8.36
CA GLY A 58 0.19 8.78 8.13
C GLY A 58 0.61 7.66 9.09
N SER A 59 -0.32 6.82 9.56
CA SER A 59 -0.05 5.79 10.58
C SER A 59 -0.71 4.46 10.22
N VAL A 60 0.11 3.41 10.20
CA VAL A 60 -0.33 2.04 9.91
C VAL A 60 -1.30 1.53 10.97
N GLU A 61 -1.03 1.81 12.25
CA GLU A 61 -1.89 1.35 13.36
C GLU A 61 -3.23 2.09 13.40
N VAL A 62 -3.24 3.41 13.15
CA VAL A 62 -4.49 4.17 13.05
C VAL A 62 -5.34 3.67 11.89
N THR A 63 -4.69 3.41 10.74
CA THR A 63 -5.36 2.83 9.56
C THR A 63 -5.91 1.43 9.84
N ALA A 64 -5.15 0.57 10.53
CA ALA A 64 -5.63 -0.75 10.95
C ALA A 64 -6.80 -0.64 11.93
N GLY A 65 -6.75 0.32 12.85
CA GLY A 65 -7.85 0.66 13.77
C GLY A 65 -9.12 1.08 13.04
N PHE A 66 -9.00 1.94 12.02
CA PHE A 66 -10.11 2.31 11.16
C PHE A 66 -10.73 1.08 10.47
N ILE A 67 -9.91 0.18 9.92
CA ILE A 67 -10.41 -1.06 9.30
C ILE A 67 -11.15 -1.93 10.32
N ARG A 68 -10.60 -2.11 11.54
CA ARG A 68 -11.27 -2.86 12.62
C ARG A 68 -12.61 -2.24 12.99
N TYR A 69 -12.68 -0.91 13.04
CA TYR A 69 -13.94 -0.20 13.26
C TYR A 69 -14.96 -0.49 12.14
N GLN A 70 -14.54 -0.45 10.87
CA GLN A 70 -15.44 -0.78 9.75
C GLN A 70 -15.92 -2.24 9.79
N ILE A 71 -15.06 -3.19 10.20
CA ILE A 71 -15.45 -4.59 10.42
C ILE A 71 -16.54 -4.71 11.49
N GLY A 72 -16.43 -3.95 12.58
CA GLY A 72 -17.45 -3.93 13.65
C GLY A 72 -18.76 -3.29 13.20
N ARG A 73 -18.70 -2.27 12.33
CA ARG A 73 -19.87 -1.52 11.86
C ARG A 73 -20.62 -2.19 10.71
N ASP A 74 -19.92 -2.84 9.79
CA ASP A 74 -20.45 -3.44 8.56
C ASP A 74 -19.69 -4.73 8.22
N SER A 75 -19.84 -5.73 9.09
CA SER A 75 -19.10 -7.00 8.99
C SER A 75 -19.31 -7.72 7.66
N ALA A 76 -20.51 -7.63 7.07
CA ALA A 76 -20.85 -8.32 5.83
C ALA A 76 -19.98 -7.89 4.66
N ASN A 77 -19.64 -6.61 4.57
CA ASN A 77 -18.80 -6.08 3.49
C ASN A 77 -17.31 -6.02 3.86
N TRP A 78 -17.00 -5.89 5.16
CA TRP A 78 -15.63 -5.58 5.61
C TRP A 78 -14.86 -6.74 6.19
N LYS A 79 -15.49 -7.80 6.70
CA LYS A 79 -14.79 -8.80 7.52
C LYS A 79 -13.61 -9.46 6.79
N ASP A 80 -13.88 -10.11 5.66
CA ASP A 80 -12.85 -10.87 4.94
C ASP A 80 -11.82 -9.95 4.28
N PHE A 81 -12.29 -8.88 3.63
CA PHE A 81 -11.44 -7.87 3.01
C PHE A 81 -10.56 -7.15 4.05
N GLY A 82 -11.16 -6.67 5.13
CA GLY A 82 -10.49 -5.88 6.16
C GLY A 82 -9.42 -6.68 6.90
N HIS A 83 -9.71 -7.92 7.30
CA HIS A 83 -8.68 -8.78 7.89
C HIS A 83 -7.54 -9.08 6.92
N HIS A 84 -7.85 -9.29 5.63
CA HIS A 84 -6.84 -9.47 4.61
C HIS A 84 -5.94 -8.22 4.44
N VAL A 85 -6.55 -7.03 4.36
CA VAL A 85 -5.80 -5.76 4.28
C VAL A 85 -4.93 -5.56 5.50
N ILE A 86 -5.41 -5.81 6.73
CA ILE A 86 -4.60 -5.72 7.96
C ILE A 86 -3.41 -6.69 7.91
N SER A 87 -3.63 -7.93 7.46
CA SER A 87 -2.54 -8.91 7.31
C SER A 87 -1.49 -8.42 6.32
N ASP A 88 -1.93 -7.84 5.21
CA ASP A 88 -1.02 -7.31 4.20
C ASP A 88 -0.27 -6.08 4.69
N LEU A 89 -0.91 -5.14 5.41
CA LEU A 89 -0.20 -4.02 6.06
C LEU A 89 0.89 -4.52 7.02
N GLY A 90 0.63 -5.59 7.78
CA GLY A 90 1.62 -6.21 8.66
C GLY A 90 2.79 -6.86 7.92
N LYS A 91 2.57 -7.38 6.70
CA LYS A 91 3.66 -7.87 5.83
C LYS A 91 4.44 -6.71 5.24
N LEU A 92 3.75 -5.71 4.68
CA LEU A 92 4.36 -4.50 4.11
C LEU A 92 5.27 -3.80 5.12
N GLY A 93 4.82 -3.70 6.37
CA GLY A 93 5.57 -3.04 7.44
C GLY A 93 6.84 -3.79 7.86
N ARG A 94 6.93 -5.09 7.58
CA ARG A 94 8.09 -5.93 7.92
C ARG A 94 8.90 -6.27 6.68
N ASP A 95 8.36 -7.12 5.81
CA ASP A 95 9.11 -7.78 4.74
C ASP A 95 9.44 -6.80 3.60
N GLU A 96 8.46 -6.04 3.12
CA GLU A 96 8.67 -5.08 2.03
C GLU A 96 9.46 -3.87 2.49
N THR A 97 9.25 -3.41 3.72
CA THR A 97 10.04 -2.33 4.30
C THR A 97 11.52 -2.72 4.40
N GLU A 98 11.84 -3.95 4.85
CA GLU A 98 13.23 -4.38 4.94
C GLU A 98 13.88 -4.48 3.56
N LYS A 99 13.15 -4.93 2.53
CA LYS A 99 13.67 -4.93 1.15
C LYS A 99 14.01 -3.54 0.64
N VAL A 100 13.20 -2.53 0.97
CA VAL A 100 13.48 -1.14 0.60
C VAL A 100 14.73 -0.64 1.35
N VAL A 101 14.82 -0.93 2.66
CA VAL A 101 15.98 -0.56 3.48
C VAL A 101 17.26 -1.22 2.97
N ASP A 102 17.22 -2.51 2.64
CA ASP A 102 18.34 -3.24 2.07
C ASP A 102 18.77 -2.60 0.74
N SER A 103 17.81 -2.29 -0.14
CA SER A 103 18.10 -1.59 -1.40
C SER A 103 18.82 -0.25 -1.17
N LEU A 104 18.38 0.54 -0.18
CA LEU A 104 19.02 1.80 0.20
C LEU A 104 20.43 1.61 0.75
N LYS A 105 20.66 0.56 1.56
CA LYS A 105 21.99 0.18 2.05
C LYS A 105 22.92 -0.17 0.89
N HIS A 106 22.45 -0.93 -0.11
CA HIS A 106 23.22 -1.24 -1.32
C HIS A 106 23.55 0.01 -2.15
N MET A 107 22.69 1.03 -2.13
CA MET A 107 22.93 2.34 -2.76
C MET A 107 23.83 3.26 -1.92
N SER A 108 24.37 2.77 -0.80
CA SER A 108 25.21 3.53 0.14
C SER A 108 24.51 4.74 0.77
N ILE A 109 23.20 4.65 1.00
CA ILE A 109 22.45 5.67 1.75
C ILE A 109 22.69 5.47 3.25
N ALA A 110 23.28 6.48 3.89
CA ALA A 110 23.50 6.50 5.33
C ALA A 110 22.16 6.50 6.10
N ASP A 111 22.13 5.86 7.27
CA ASP A 111 20.97 5.79 8.16
C ASP A 111 19.67 5.29 7.48
N ALA A 112 19.79 4.36 6.53
CA ALA A 112 18.65 3.79 5.82
C ALA A 112 17.58 3.21 6.78
N ASP A 113 17.99 2.62 7.91
CA ASP A 113 17.08 2.11 8.94
C ASP A 113 16.21 3.21 9.57
N ALA A 114 16.72 4.44 9.68
CA ALA A 114 15.95 5.57 10.22
C ALA A 114 14.77 5.96 9.29
N LEU A 115 14.81 5.55 8.02
CA LEU A 115 13.74 5.79 7.05
C LEU A 115 12.59 4.79 7.16
N LYS A 116 12.71 3.73 7.98
CA LYS A 116 11.70 2.68 8.15
C LYS A 116 10.27 3.22 8.38
N PRO A 117 10.03 4.14 9.34
CA PRO A 117 8.67 4.66 9.55
C PRO A 117 8.09 5.32 8.30
N ARG A 118 8.91 6.11 7.58
CA ARG A 118 8.50 6.78 6.35
C ARG A 118 8.22 5.80 5.21
N ILE A 119 9.06 4.77 5.06
CA ILE A 119 8.88 3.70 4.08
C ILE A 119 7.55 2.97 4.34
N GLN A 120 7.29 2.57 5.59
CA GLN A 120 6.07 1.86 5.98
C GLN A 120 4.81 2.65 5.61
N VAL A 121 4.80 3.95 5.92
CA VAL A 121 3.69 4.85 5.59
C VAL A 121 3.50 4.94 4.07
N ARG A 122 4.57 5.14 3.31
CA ARG A 122 4.48 5.29 1.85
C ARG A 122 4.03 3.99 1.17
N LEU A 123 4.51 2.83 1.63
CA LEU A 123 4.07 1.52 1.13
C LEU A 123 2.58 1.28 1.43
N MET A 124 2.11 1.61 2.63
CA MET A 124 0.69 1.54 2.98
C MET A 124 -0.17 2.43 2.07
N GLN A 125 0.21 3.70 1.91
CA GLN A 125 -0.54 4.66 1.10
C GLN A 125 -0.62 4.24 -0.37
N LEU A 126 0.50 3.77 -0.93
CA LEU A 126 0.55 3.22 -2.29
C LEU A 126 -0.36 1.99 -2.42
N TYR A 127 -0.25 1.04 -1.50
CA TYR A 127 -1.06 -0.17 -1.49
C TYR A 127 -2.56 0.14 -1.44
N LEU A 128 -3.01 1.02 -0.53
CA LEU A 128 -4.41 1.44 -0.44
C LEU A 128 -4.85 2.25 -1.67
N GLY A 129 -3.96 3.05 -2.24
CA GLY A 129 -4.19 3.74 -3.51
C GLY A 129 -4.43 2.76 -4.66
N TYR A 130 -3.66 1.68 -4.74
CA TYR A 130 -3.88 0.62 -5.73
C TYR A 130 -5.15 -0.19 -5.47
N ILE A 131 -5.50 -0.46 -4.20
CA ILE A 131 -6.80 -1.06 -3.86
C ILE A 131 -7.94 -0.20 -4.40
N ASN A 132 -7.90 1.11 -4.14
CA ASN A 132 -8.95 2.03 -4.58
C ASN A 132 -9.10 2.02 -6.11
N ARG A 133 -7.99 2.14 -6.86
CA ARG A 133 -8.00 2.10 -8.33
C ARG A 133 -8.50 0.75 -8.87
N ALA A 134 -8.01 -0.36 -8.33
CA ALA A 134 -8.40 -1.70 -8.76
C ALA A 134 -9.89 -1.97 -8.48
N PHE A 135 -10.41 -1.50 -7.35
CA PHE A 135 -11.83 -1.64 -7.02
C PHE A 135 -12.73 -0.79 -7.94
N VAL A 136 -12.34 0.46 -8.23
CA VAL A 136 -13.07 1.32 -9.17
C VAL A 136 -13.13 0.66 -10.55
N TYR A 137 -12.01 0.12 -11.05
CA TYR A 137 -12.00 -0.64 -12.30
C TYR A 137 -12.92 -1.86 -12.23
N ALA A 138 -12.80 -2.68 -11.18
CA ALA A 138 -13.59 -3.89 -11.01
C ALA A 138 -15.10 -3.62 -10.98
N LYS A 139 -15.52 -2.52 -10.32
CA LYS A 139 -16.93 -2.12 -10.22
C LYS A 139 -17.46 -1.52 -11.53
N LYS A 140 -16.70 -0.62 -12.18
CA LYS A 140 -17.18 0.09 -13.38
C LYS A 140 -17.08 -0.72 -14.66
N ALA A 141 -16.07 -1.57 -14.78
CA ALA A 141 -15.84 -2.40 -15.97
C ALA A 141 -16.32 -3.85 -15.79
N ASN A 142 -16.97 -4.18 -14.68
CA ASN A 142 -17.23 -5.57 -14.27
C ASN A 142 -15.94 -6.42 -14.29
N GLY A 143 -14.81 -5.80 -13.93
CA GLY A 143 -13.46 -6.29 -14.19
C GLY A 143 -12.89 -7.25 -13.15
N PHE A 144 -13.71 -7.80 -12.24
CA PHE A 144 -13.22 -8.65 -11.15
C PHE A 144 -12.48 -9.90 -11.63
N ASP A 145 -12.83 -10.44 -12.80
CA ASP A 145 -12.14 -11.62 -13.38
C ASP A 145 -10.76 -11.26 -13.96
N HIS A 146 -10.59 -10.02 -14.41
CA HIS A 146 -9.37 -9.53 -15.04
C HIS A 146 -8.31 -9.06 -14.04
N LEU A 147 -8.66 -8.91 -12.75
CA LEU A 147 -7.70 -8.51 -11.71
C LEU A 147 -6.56 -9.52 -11.49
N LYS A 148 -6.74 -10.77 -11.93
CA LYS A 148 -5.72 -11.82 -11.85
C LYS A 148 -4.75 -11.81 -13.03
N GLU A 149 -5.05 -11.05 -14.07
CA GLU A 149 -4.18 -10.96 -15.23
C GLU A 149 -2.86 -10.32 -14.82
N VAL A 150 -1.78 -11.04 -15.07
CA VAL A 150 -0.44 -10.56 -14.79
C VAL A 150 0.08 -9.92 -16.06
N VAL A 151 0.30 -8.61 -16.03
CA VAL A 151 1.13 -7.94 -17.04
C VAL A 151 2.56 -8.35 -16.74
N SER A 152 3.01 -9.44 -17.36
CA SER A 152 4.42 -9.85 -17.30
C SER A 152 5.18 -8.92 -18.23
N VAL A 153 5.93 -7.98 -17.66
CA VAL A 153 6.96 -7.26 -18.41
C VAL A 153 8.22 -8.10 -18.26
N ALA A 154 8.68 -8.66 -19.38
CA ALA A 154 9.92 -9.42 -19.49
C ALA A 154 11.14 -8.54 -19.19
#